data_AF-A0A8D8A232-F1
#
_entry.id   AF-A0A8D8A232-F1
#
_cell.length_a   1.000
_cell.length_b   1.000
_cell.length_c   1.000
_cell.angle_alpha   90.00
_cell.angle_beta   90.00
_cell.angle_gamma   90.00
#
_symmetry.space_group_name_H-M   'P 1'
#
loop_
_entity.id
_entity.type
_entity.pdbx_description
1 polymer ?
#
loop_
_entity_poly.entity_id
_entity_poly.type
_entity_poly.pdbx_seq_one_letter_code
_entity_poly.pdbx_strand_id
1 'polypeptide(L)'
;PIFAMHHDAEHFPDPEAYKPERFSAEEVAKRDPYCYLPFGEGPRICIGMRFGQIQARVGLANLLRRFRFSVCDRTQIPVKYSRTNFILGPANGVWLKVEKL
;
A
#
# COMPACT_ATOMS: atom_id res chain seq x y z
N PRO A 1 -0.01 -5.31 14.85
CA PRO A 1 1.44 -5.64 14.75
C PRO A 1 2.02 -5.46 13.34
N ILE A 2 1.34 -5.93 12.28
CA ILE A 2 1.84 -5.86 10.89
C ILE A 2 2.24 -4.45 10.46
N PHE A 3 1.42 -3.43 10.77
CA PHE A 3 1.75 -2.03 10.48
C PHE A 3 3.10 -1.61 11.09
N ALA A 4 3.33 -1.90 12.38
CA ALA A 4 4.56 -1.54 13.06
C ALA A 4 5.78 -2.27 12.47
N MET A 5 5.66 -3.58 12.18
CA MET A 5 6.72 -4.37 11.56
C MET A 5 7.09 -3.84 10.16
N HIS A 6 6.11 -3.43 9.36
CA HIS A 6 6.34 -2.87 8.03
C HIS A 6 6.93 -1.45 8.06
N HIS A 7 6.90 -0.79 9.23
CA HIS A 7 7.48 0.53 9.45
C HIS A 7 8.68 0.49 10.42
N ASP A 8 9.24 -0.70 10.67
CA ASP A 8 10.44 -0.83 11.48
C ASP A 8 11.65 -0.38 10.67
N ALA A 9 12.36 0.65 11.15
CA ALA A 9 13.51 1.22 10.47
C ALA A 9 14.71 0.26 10.40
N GLU A 10 14.78 -0.77 11.26
CA GLU A 10 15.79 -1.82 11.19
C GLU A 10 15.66 -2.65 9.90
N HIS A 11 14.43 -2.88 9.45
CA HIS A 11 14.13 -3.64 8.22
C HIS A 11 13.83 -2.77 7.01
N PHE A 12 13.33 -1.55 7.23
CA PHE A 12 12.92 -0.61 6.20
C PHE A 12 13.48 0.79 6.49
N PRO A 13 14.76 1.09 6.15
CA PRO A 13 15.38 2.38 6.46
C PRO A 13 14.64 3.53 5.80
N ASP A 14 14.23 4.59 6.52
CA ASP A 14 13.25 5.61 6.08
C ASP A 14 11.83 5.05 5.81
N PRO A 15 11.19 4.40 6.79
CA PRO A 15 9.96 3.62 6.57
C PRO A 15 8.77 4.46 6.08
N GLU A 16 8.73 5.75 6.44
CA GLU A 16 7.68 6.69 6.04
C GLU A 16 7.82 7.21 4.59
N ALA A 17 8.97 6.97 3.95
CA ALA A 17 9.21 7.43 2.58
C ALA A 17 8.66 6.42 1.55
N TYR A 18 7.84 6.92 0.62
CA TYR A 18 7.38 6.13 -0.53
C TYR A 18 8.54 5.86 -1.50
N LYS A 19 9.14 4.67 -1.39
CA LYS A 19 10.25 4.20 -2.24
C LYS A 19 9.88 2.88 -2.93
N PRO A 20 9.26 2.90 -4.13
CA PRO A 20 8.89 1.70 -4.89
C PRO A 20 10.06 0.73 -5.11
N GLU A 21 11.28 1.26 -5.19
CA GLU A 21 12.53 0.53 -5.48
C GLU A 21 12.87 -0.50 -4.40
N ARG A 22 12.35 -0.35 -3.17
CA ARG A 22 12.45 -1.36 -2.09
C ARG A 22 11.83 -2.70 -2.46
N PHE A 23 10.94 -2.71 -3.46
CA PHE A 23 10.26 -3.90 -3.95
C PHE A 23 10.82 -4.39 -5.29
N SER A 24 11.99 -3.88 -5.70
CA SER A 24 12.76 -4.45 -6.79
C SER A 24 13.18 -5.89 -6.45
N ALA A 25 13.41 -6.72 -7.48
CA ALA A 25 13.77 -8.12 -7.28
C ALA A 25 15.06 -8.28 -6.44
N GLU A 26 16.02 -7.38 -6.62
CA GLU A 26 17.29 -7.38 -5.89
C GLU A 26 17.08 -7.09 -4.39
N GLU A 27 16.34 -6.03 -4.05
CA GLU A 27 16.09 -5.66 -2.66
C GLU A 27 15.18 -6.66 -1.94
N VAL A 28 14.19 -7.23 -2.65
CA VAL A 28 13.35 -8.30 -2.11
C VAL A 28 14.18 -9.54 -1.78
N ALA A 29 15.17 -9.89 -2.60
CA ALA A 29 16.02 -11.06 -2.37
C ALA A 29 16.94 -10.92 -1.15
N LYS A 30 17.30 -9.68 -0.76
CA LYS A 30 18.12 -9.39 0.44
C LYS A 30 17.31 -9.35 1.74
N ARG A 31 16.00 -9.11 1.64
CA ARG A 31 15.11 -8.88 2.79
C ARG A 31 14.71 -10.20 3.44
N ASP A 32 14.66 -10.21 4.78
CA ASP A 32 14.07 -11.32 5.53
C ASP A 32 12.59 -11.53 5.10
N PRO A 33 12.21 -12.75 4.67
CA PRO A 33 10.86 -13.02 4.16
C PRO A 33 9.75 -12.75 5.18
N TYR A 34 10.05 -12.79 6.49
CA TYR A 34 9.07 -12.57 7.56
C TYR A 34 8.93 -11.10 7.99
N CYS A 35 9.70 -10.18 7.42
CA CYS A 35 9.56 -8.74 7.69
C CYS A 35 8.48 -8.08 6.81
N TYR A 36 8.00 -8.74 5.75
CA TYR A 36 6.97 -8.21 4.85
C TYR A 36 5.80 -9.19 4.65
N LEU A 37 4.85 -9.17 5.59
CA LEU A 37 3.68 -10.06 5.64
C LEU A 37 2.31 -9.37 5.39
N PRO A 38 2.06 -8.69 4.26
CA PRO A 38 0.81 -7.95 4.01
C PRO A 38 -0.43 -8.86 3.87
N PHE A 39 -0.24 -10.15 3.62
CA PHE A 39 -1.31 -11.16 3.49
C PHE A 39 -1.25 -12.23 4.59
N GLY A 40 -0.40 -12.04 5.61
CA GLY A 40 -0.05 -13.07 6.58
C GLY A 40 0.87 -14.14 6.00
N GLU A 41 1.08 -15.21 6.75
CA GLU A 41 1.90 -16.38 6.40
C GLU A 41 1.37 -17.63 7.11
N GLY A 42 1.78 -18.83 6.67
CA GLY A 42 1.43 -20.09 7.31
C GLY A 42 0.00 -20.58 7.02
N PRO A 43 -0.57 -21.49 7.83
CA PRO A 43 -1.84 -22.18 7.53
C PRO A 43 -3.07 -21.28 7.41
N ARG A 44 -2.96 -20.02 7.86
CA ARG A 44 -4.03 -19.01 7.84
C ARG A 44 -3.67 -17.81 6.94
N ILE A 45 -2.69 -17.97 6.04
CA ILE A 45 -2.39 -16.97 5.01
C ILE A 45 -3.66 -16.63 4.23
N CYS A 46 -3.78 -15.36 3.82
CA CYS A 46 -4.94 -14.87 3.09
C CYS A 46 -5.12 -15.65 1.77
N ILE A 47 -6.15 -16.48 1.71
CA ILE A 47 -6.52 -17.25 0.52
C ILE A 47 -6.83 -16.36 -0.69
N GLY A 48 -7.21 -15.10 -0.45
CA GLY A 48 -7.53 -14.10 -1.46
C GLY A 48 -6.31 -13.38 -2.04
N MET A 49 -5.08 -13.66 -1.60
CA MET A 49 -3.87 -12.90 -1.98
C MET A 49 -3.74 -12.70 -3.49
N ARG A 50 -3.76 -13.79 -4.26
CA ARG A 50 -3.59 -13.73 -5.72
C ARG A 50 -4.72 -12.96 -6.40
N PHE A 51 -5.96 -13.18 -5.95
CA PHE A 51 -7.13 -12.53 -6.49
C PHE A 51 -7.11 -11.02 -6.22
N GLY A 52 -6.85 -10.61 -4.97
CA GLY A 52 -6.77 -9.20 -4.57
C GLY A 52 -5.68 -8.45 -5.32
N GLN A 53 -4.51 -9.06 -5.51
CA GLN A 53 -3.43 -8.46 -6.32
C GLN A 53 -3.84 -8.23 -7.78
N ILE A 54 -4.51 -9.21 -8.40
CA ILE A 54 -5.01 -9.08 -9.77
C ILE A 54 -6.07 -7.97 -9.85
N GLN A 55 -7.05 -7.98 -8.95
CA GLN A 55 -8.10 -6.97 -8.91
C GLN A 55 -7.54 -5.55 -8.77
N ALA A 56 -6.61 -5.34 -7.83
CA ALA A 56 -5.98 -4.04 -7.60
C ALA A 56 -5.20 -3.55 -8.83
N ARG A 57 -4.39 -4.43 -9.44
CA ARG A 57 -3.60 -4.10 -10.64
C ARG A 57 -4.47 -3.78 -11.84
N VAL A 58 -5.49 -4.59 -12.12
CA VAL A 58 -6.41 -4.38 -13.24
C VAL A 58 -7.24 -3.11 -13.05
N GLY A 59 -7.73 -2.87 -11.82
CA GLY A 59 -8.45 -1.64 -11.49
C GLY A 59 -7.58 -0.40 -11.71
N LEU A 60 -6.37 -0.40 -11.16
CA LEU A 60 -5.43 0.71 -11.32
C LEU A 60 -5.04 0.94 -12.78
N ALA A 61 -4.73 -0.13 -13.54
CA ALA A 61 -4.39 -0.02 -14.95
C ALA A 61 -5.53 0.57 -15.79
N ASN A 62 -6.79 0.21 -15.51
CA ASN A 62 -7.93 0.77 -16.22
C ASN A 62 -8.16 2.25 -15.90
N LEU A 63 -7.95 2.66 -14.65
CA LEU A 63 -8.05 4.05 -14.22
C LEU A 63 -6.93 4.90 -14.86
N LEU A 64 -5.67 4.48 -14.68
CA LEU A 64 -4.51 5.24 -15.16
C LEU A 64 -4.41 5.32 -16.69
N ARG A 65 -5.02 4.37 -17.42
CA ARG A 65 -5.09 4.42 -18.89
C ARG A 65 -6.03 5.51 -19.42
N ARG A 66 -7.00 5.96 -18.61
CA ARG A 66 -8.08 6.86 -19.05
C ARG A 66 -8.09 8.19 -18.31
N PHE A 67 -7.43 8.25 -17.16
CA PHE A 67 -7.47 9.40 -16.28
C PHE A 67 -6.09 9.72 -15.73
N ARG A 68 -5.84 11.02 -15.56
CA ARG A 68 -4.75 11.57 -14.77
C ARG A 68 -5.28 11.92 -13.38
N PHE A 69 -4.52 11.55 -12.37
CA PHE A 69 -4.82 11.87 -10.97
C PHE A 69 -3.79 12.85 -10.43
N SER A 70 -4.24 13.84 -9.67
CA SER A 70 -3.39 14.79 -8.96
C SER A 70 -4.00 15.14 -7.61
N VAL A 71 -3.22 15.78 -6.75
CA VAL A 71 -3.69 16.28 -5.45
C VAL A 71 -4.67 17.44 -5.66
N CYS A 72 -5.58 17.63 -4.71
CA CYS A 72 -6.47 18.78 -4.62
C CYS A 72 -6.49 19.32 -3.20
N ASP A 73 -7.18 20.43 -2.96
CA ASP A 73 -7.26 21.09 -1.65
C ASP A 73 -7.84 20.18 -0.54
N ARG A 74 -8.53 19.11 -0.93
CA ARG A 74 -9.09 18.10 -0.01
C ARG A 74 -8.17 16.89 0.20
N THR A 75 -7.08 16.78 -0.55
CA THR A 75 -6.14 15.67 -0.41
C THR A 75 -5.38 15.84 0.91
N GLN A 76 -5.50 14.86 1.79
CA GLN A 76 -4.85 14.90 3.09
C GLN A 76 -3.48 14.21 3.03
N ILE A 77 -2.41 14.98 3.19
CA ILE A 77 -1.02 14.50 3.18
C ILE A 77 -0.33 15.02 4.45
N PRO A 78 0.18 14.15 5.34
CA PRO A 78 0.09 12.69 5.28
C PRO A 78 -1.34 12.18 5.55
N VAL A 79 -1.61 10.95 5.11
CA VAL A 79 -2.90 10.28 5.38
C VAL A 79 -3.03 10.06 6.88
N LYS A 80 -4.17 10.47 7.48
CA LYS A 80 -4.52 10.12 8.85
C LYS A 80 -5.39 8.88 8.80
N TYR A 81 -5.01 7.85 9.53
CA TYR A 81 -5.78 6.62 9.60
C TYR A 81 -6.94 6.75 10.59
N SER A 82 -8.06 6.09 10.28
CA SER A 82 -9.17 5.93 11.22
C SER A 82 -8.70 5.11 12.43
N ARG A 83 -9.02 5.58 13.63
CA ARG A 83 -8.75 4.88 14.89
C ARG A 83 -9.89 3.96 15.32
N THR A 84 -11.03 4.05 14.64
CA THR A 84 -12.26 3.33 14.99
C THR A 84 -12.56 2.18 14.01
N ASN A 85 -11.87 2.12 12.87
CA ASN A 85 -12.09 1.07 11.89
C ASN A 85 -11.30 -0.19 12.25
N PHE A 86 -11.92 -1.36 12.05
CA PHE A 86 -11.21 -2.64 12.20
C PHE A 86 -10.15 -2.84 11.12
N ILE A 87 -10.46 -2.48 9.87
CA ILE A 87 -9.51 -2.47 8.76
C ILE A 87 -8.86 -1.09 8.69
N LEU A 88 -7.53 -1.05 8.68
CA LEU A 88 -6.76 0.19 8.54
C LEU A 88 -7.18 0.90 7.25
N GLY A 89 -7.60 2.14 7.38
CA GLY A 89 -8.05 2.95 6.26
C GLY A 89 -7.99 4.43 6.59
N PRO A 90 -8.10 5.32 5.59
CA PRO A 90 -8.08 6.76 5.78
C PRO A 90 -9.28 7.22 6.60
N ALA A 91 -9.07 8.11 7.57
CA ALA A 91 -10.14 8.66 8.41
C ALA A 91 -11.15 9.49 7.61
N ASN A 92 -10.68 10.21 6.58
CA ASN A 92 -11.47 11.20 5.83
C ASN A 92 -11.64 10.83 4.35
N GLY A 93 -11.41 9.56 4.00
CA GLY A 93 -11.34 9.10 2.60
C GLY A 93 -10.06 9.55 1.88
N VAL A 94 -9.98 9.24 0.58
CA VAL A 94 -8.90 9.69 -0.31
C VAL A 94 -9.52 10.57 -1.39
N TRP A 95 -9.24 11.87 -1.35
CA TRP A 95 -9.71 12.84 -2.33
C TRP A 95 -8.58 13.17 -3.30
N LEU A 96 -8.87 13.10 -4.60
CA LEU A 96 -7.96 13.40 -5.68
C LEU A 96 -8.69 14.23 -6.74
N LYS A 97 -7.96 15.09 -7.45
CA LYS A 97 -8.41 15.66 -8.70
C LYS A 97 -8.28 14.59 -9.79
N VAL A 98 -9.30 14.46 -10.63
CA VAL A 98 -9.34 13.48 -11.72
C VAL A 98 -9.61 14.22 -13.04
N GLU A 99 -8.73 14.00 -14.01
CA GLU A 99 -8.83 14.60 -15.34
C GLU A 99 -8.84 13.47 -16.38
N LYS A 100 -9.76 13.52 -17.34
CA LYS A 100 -9.77 12.55 -18.44
C LYS A 100 -8.58 12.82 -19.36
N LEU A 101 -7.87 11.76 -19.76
CA LEU A 101 -6.81 11.82 -20.76
C LEU A 101 -7.37 12.05 -22.17
#